data_AF-A0A5S3YNJ7-F1
#
_entry.id   AF-A0A5S3YNJ7-F1
#
_cell.length_a   1.000
_cell.length_b   1.000
_cell.length_c   1.000
_cell.angle_alpha   90.00
_cell.angle_beta   90.00
_cell.angle_gamma   90.00
#
_symmetry.space_group_name_H-M   'P 1'
#
loop_
_entity.id
_entity.type
_entity.pdbx_description
1 polymer ?
#
loop_
_entity_poly.entity_id
_entity_poly.type
_entity_poly.pdbx_seq_one_letter_code
_entity_poly.pdbx_strand_id
1 'polypeptide(L)'
;MELLLEFFFACLLMGLAIGLDVAIVTALYSKQLSDNAVKVRWVVGVTATHTLFPMFGYMLSYFGLKWLPSISPIIGLIAFAFIAYFLYQELQDYHEDEEASFTHKAISWALIIAVSWDALWSGPAKSAQIINWPESLVWLSFFVVGGLVLLSSQIGLWLGRYLIASQKDPKVNRGWHWLQYSTIAYFGLLALFRYTFNSQVHDGAIFMLAATLVGSYVFYPVEQKRN
;
A
#
# COMPACT_ATOMS: atom_id res chain seq x y z
N MET A 1 -12.65 -3.11 32.22
CA MET A 1 -11.19 -3.24 32.05
C MET A 1 -10.88 -4.12 30.84
N GLU A 2 -11.56 -5.26 30.68
CA GLU A 2 -11.43 -6.14 29.51
C GLU A 2 -11.70 -5.46 28.17
N LEU A 3 -12.83 -4.76 28.01
CA LEU A 3 -13.18 -4.07 26.76
C LEU A 3 -12.11 -3.06 26.28
N LEU A 4 -11.52 -2.28 27.20
CA LEU A 4 -10.48 -1.30 26.85
C LEU A 4 -9.16 -1.97 26.47
N LEU A 5 -8.87 -3.11 27.09
CA LEU A 5 -7.68 -3.90 26.80
C LEU A 5 -7.83 -4.59 25.43
N GLU A 6 -8.98 -5.22 25.17
CA GLU A 6 -9.34 -5.77 23.85
C GLU A 6 -9.28 -4.70 22.75
N PHE A 7 -9.85 -3.52 23.04
CA PHE A 7 -9.78 -2.36 22.16
C PHE A 7 -8.34 -1.99 21.80
N PHE A 8 -7.49 -1.83 22.82
CA PHE A 8 -6.11 -1.43 22.63
C PHE A 8 -5.31 -2.47 21.83
N PHE A 9 -5.42 -3.75 22.19
CA PHE A 9 -4.71 -4.82 21.50
C PHE A 9 -5.18 -4.98 20.05
N ALA A 10 -6.49 -4.91 19.79
CA ALA A 10 -7.03 -4.98 18.44
C ALA A 10 -6.54 -3.80 17.58
N CYS A 11 -6.61 -2.57 18.10
CA CYS A 11 -6.13 -1.38 17.39
C CYS A 11 -4.61 -1.46 17.13
N LEU A 12 -3.84 -1.95 18.10
CA LEU A 12 -2.40 -2.10 17.97
C LEU A 12 -2.04 -3.15 16.92
N LEU A 13 -2.64 -4.34 16.96
CA LEU A 13 -2.40 -5.41 15.99
C LEU A 13 -2.75 -4.98 14.57
N MET A 14 -3.93 -4.41 14.35
CA MET A 14 -4.33 -3.96 13.00
C MET A 14 -3.49 -2.77 12.52
N GLY A 15 -3.23 -1.80 13.40
CA GLY A 15 -2.45 -0.63 13.05
C GLY A 15 -0.99 -0.98 12.73
N LEU A 16 -0.43 -1.98 13.40
CA LEU A 16 0.89 -2.53 13.05
C LEU A 16 0.85 -3.32 11.74
N ALA A 17 -0.18 -4.14 11.51
CA ALA A 17 -0.30 -4.91 10.27
C ALA A 17 -0.39 -3.98 9.04
N ILE A 18 -1.31 -3.02 9.06
CA ILE A 18 -1.48 -2.03 7.99
C ILE A 18 -0.27 -1.08 7.92
N GLY A 19 0.26 -0.69 9.08
CA GLY A 19 1.43 0.16 9.18
C GLY A 19 2.70 -0.50 8.61
N LEU A 20 2.82 -1.83 8.65
CA LEU A 20 3.95 -2.55 8.09
C LEU A 20 4.02 -2.38 6.56
N ASP A 21 2.89 -2.46 5.88
CA ASP A 21 2.82 -2.24 4.42
C ASP A 21 3.29 -0.83 4.07
N VAL A 22 2.80 0.16 4.82
CA VAL A 22 3.25 1.54 4.71
C VAL A 22 4.74 1.68 5.00
N ALA A 23 5.27 1.02 6.03
CA ALA A 23 6.68 1.09 6.39
C ALA A 23 7.57 0.50 5.29
N ILE A 24 7.20 -0.65 4.72
CA ILE A 24 7.91 -1.30 3.63
C ILE A 24 7.95 -0.38 2.41
N VAL A 25 6.79 0.11 1.95
CA VAL A 25 6.74 1.00 0.78
C VAL A 25 7.49 2.29 1.06
N THR A 26 7.35 2.87 2.25
CA THR A 26 8.08 4.09 2.62
C THR A 26 9.59 3.89 2.65
N ALA A 27 10.07 2.71 3.08
CA ALA A 27 11.48 2.35 3.03
C ALA A 27 11.98 2.21 1.60
N LEU A 28 11.20 1.55 0.73
CA LEU A 28 11.51 1.36 -0.69
C LEU A 28 11.65 2.72 -1.41
N TYR A 29 10.73 3.65 -1.17
CA TYR A 29 10.71 4.99 -1.78
C TYR A 29 11.52 6.06 -1.03
N SER A 30 12.31 5.65 -0.03
CA SER A 30 13.02 6.61 0.85
C SER A 30 14.00 7.52 0.11
N LYS A 31 14.55 7.10 -1.05
CA LYS A 31 15.41 7.92 -1.91
C LYS A 31 14.64 9.07 -2.57
N GLN A 32 13.46 8.76 -3.10
CA GLN A 32 12.55 9.74 -3.72
C GLN A 32 11.92 10.66 -2.66
N LEU A 33 11.83 10.21 -1.41
CA LEU A 33 11.37 10.96 -0.22
C LEU A 33 12.47 11.83 0.41
N SER A 34 13.47 12.24 -0.37
CA SER A 34 14.55 13.13 0.08
C SER A 34 14.13 14.60 0.12
N ASP A 35 13.28 15.04 -0.81
CA ASP A 35 12.66 16.37 -0.78
C ASP A 35 11.60 16.45 0.33
N ASN A 36 11.69 17.50 1.16
CA ASN A 36 10.75 17.76 2.23
C ASN A 36 9.31 17.94 1.71
N ALA A 37 9.10 18.58 0.57
CA ALA A 37 7.74 18.77 0.03
C ALA A 37 7.10 17.43 -0.36
N VAL A 38 7.87 16.56 -1.02
CA VAL A 38 7.45 15.20 -1.41
C VAL A 38 7.25 14.32 -0.18
N LYS A 39 8.16 14.39 0.79
CA LYS A 39 8.06 13.67 2.06
C LYS A 39 6.80 14.03 2.83
N VAL A 40 6.52 15.33 3.00
CA VAL A 40 5.32 15.79 3.72
C VAL A 40 4.07 15.32 2.99
N ARG A 41 4.02 15.44 1.66
CA ARG A 41 2.88 14.95 0.87
C ARG A 41 2.63 13.46 1.07
N TRP A 42 3.68 12.64 1.04
CA TRP A 42 3.57 11.20 1.29
C TRP A 42 3.07 10.89 2.69
N VAL A 43 3.76 11.40 3.72
CA VAL A 43 3.43 11.09 5.11
C VAL A 43 2.01 11.54 5.44
N VAL A 44 1.64 12.76 5.05
CA VAL A 44 0.29 13.28 5.26
C VAL A 44 -0.72 12.48 4.45
N GLY A 45 -0.47 12.24 3.17
CA GLY A 45 -1.40 11.54 2.29
C GLY A 45 -1.65 10.10 2.73
N VAL A 46 -0.59 9.34 3.05
CA VAL A 46 -0.69 7.96 3.53
C VAL A 46 -1.36 7.90 4.91
N THR A 47 -0.99 8.78 5.84
CA THR A 47 -1.65 8.83 7.16
C THR A 47 -3.13 9.20 7.05
N ALA A 48 -3.45 10.21 6.24
CA ALA A 48 -4.83 10.66 6.04
C ALA A 48 -5.67 9.58 5.38
N THR A 49 -5.17 8.94 4.32
CA THR A 49 -5.90 7.85 3.66
C THR A 49 -6.06 6.64 4.56
N HIS A 50 -5.07 6.26 5.37
CA HIS A 50 -5.21 5.16 6.35
C HIS A 50 -6.00 5.51 7.61
N THR A 51 -6.41 6.77 7.76
CA THR A 51 -7.37 7.20 8.80
C THR A 51 -8.78 7.29 8.21
N LEU A 52 -8.89 7.93 7.04
CA LEU A 52 -10.16 8.28 6.41
C LEU A 52 -10.73 7.15 5.56
N PHE A 53 -9.92 6.34 4.86
CA PHE A 53 -10.44 5.23 4.06
C PHE A 53 -11.10 4.17 4.94
N PRO A 54 -10.55 3.72 6.07
CA PRO A 54 -11.28 2.82 6.96
C PRO A 54 -12.58 3.42 7.48
N MET A 55 -12.60 4.73 7.72
CA MET A 55 -13.79 5.48 8.16
C MET A 55 -14.85 5.54 7.06
N PHE A 56 -14.47 5.85 5.83
CA PHE A 56 -15.35 5.80 4.67
C PHE A 56 -15.82 4.37 4.37
N GLY A 57 -14.92 3.39 4.46
CA GLY A 57 -15.22 1.97 4.31
C GLY A 57 -16.19 1.48 5.38
N TYR A 58 -16.06 1.95 6.62
CA TYR A 58 -17.02 1.71 7.69
C TYR A 58 -18.39 2.28 7.33
N MET A 59 -18.47 3.56 6.95
CA MET A 59 -19.73 4.19 6.55
C MET A 59 -20.35 3.51 5.33
N LEU A 60 -19.54 3.18 4.32
CA LEU A 60 -19.98 2.51 3.10
C LEU A 60 -20.41 1.07 3.37
N SER A 61 -19.78 0.36 4.31
CA SER A 61 -20.22 -0.98 4.71
C SER A 61 -21.48 -0.94 5.57
N TYR A 62 -21.53 -0.01 6.53
CA TYR A 62 -22.62 0.17 7.47
C TYR A 62 -23.90 0.67 6.79
N PHE A 63 -23.78 1.63 5.86
CA PHE A 63 -24.91 2.22 5.14
C PHE A 63 -25.10 1.71 3.70
N GLY A 64 -24.05 1.24 3.02
CA GLY A 64 -24.06 1.00 1.57
C GLY A 64 -24.03 -0.48 1.14
N LEU A 65 -23.04 -1.26 1.58
CA LEU A 65 -22.83 -2.65 1.11
C LEU A 65 -23.92 -3.61 1.57
N LYS A 66 -24.61 -3.29 2.68
CA LYS A 66 -25.82 -4.01 3.09
C LYS A 66 -26.97 -3.84 2.08
N TRP A 67 -26.96 -2.78 1.28
CA TRP A 67 -28.03 -2.41 0.35
C TRP A 67 -27.64 -2.53 -1.14
N LEU A 68 -26.34 -2.43 -1.49
CA LEU A 68 -25.80 -2.55 -2.85
C LEU A 68 -24.43 -3.28 -2.87
N PRO A 69 -24.41 -4.61 -2.65
CA PRO A 69 -23.17 -5.40 -2.74
C PRO A 69 -22.52 -5.37 -4.13
N SER A 70 -23.29 -5.06 -5.18
CA SER A 70 -22.83 -4.97 -6.57
C SER A 70 -21.83 -3.83 -6.85
N ILE A 71 -21.62 -2.89 -5.92
CA ILE A 71 -20.66 -1.79 -6.08
C ILE A 71 -19.22 -2.23 -5.78
N SER A 72 -19.03 -3.18 -4.87
CA SER A 72 -17.70 -3.71 -4.49
C SER A 72 -16.83 -4.10 -5.71
N PRO A 73 -17.34 -4.83 -6.72
CA PRO A 73 -16.50 -5.20 -7.86
C PRO A 73 -16.10 -4.02 -8.76
N ILE A 74 -16.93 -2.99 -8.85
CA ILE A 74 -16.61 -1.77 -9.61
C ILE A 74 -15.46 -1.03 -8.94
N ILE A 75 -15.55 -0.89 -7.61
CA ILE A 75 -14.52 -0.25 -6.78
C ILE A 75 -13.19 -1.02 -6.91
N GLY A 76 -13.22 -2.36 -6.80
CA GLY A 76 -12.04 -3.22 -7.02
C GLY A 76 -11.40 -3.06 -8.41
N LEU A 77 -12.21 -2.99 -9.46
CA LEU A 77 -11.72 -2.82 -10.84
C LEU A 77 -11.04 -1.47 -11.04
N ILE A 78 -11.60 -0.40 -10.46
CA ILE A 78 -11.02 0.95 -10.53
C ILE A 78 -9.63 0.96 -9.86
N ALA A 79 -9.50 0.39 -8.67
CA ALA A 79 -8.21 0.31 -8.01
C ALA A 79 -7.19 -0.53 -8.79
N PHE A 80 -7.60 -1.69 -9.30
CA PHE A 80 -6.73 -2.48 -10.16
C PHE A 80 -6.23 -1.68 -11.36
N ALA A 81 -7.12 -0.94 -12.03
CA ALA A 81 -6.74 -0.12 -13.19
C ALA A 81 -5.71 0.97 -12.84
N PHE A 82 -5.89 1.68 -11.72
CA PHE A 82 -4.93 2.69 -11.26
C PHE A 82 -3.57 2.08 -10.90
N ILE A 83 -3.56 0.95 -10.18
CA ILE A 83 -2.34 0.27 -9.77
C ILE A 83 -1.61 -0.31 -10.97
N ALA A 84 -2.33 -0.97 -11.88
CA ALA A 84 -1.77 -1.54 -13.10
C ALA A 84 -1.19 -0.46 -14.02
N TYR A 85 -1.89 0.67 -14.16
CA TYR A 85 -1.40 1.80 -14.95
C TYR A 85 -0.14 2.43 -14.35
N PHE A 86 -0.10 2.61 -13.02
CA PHE A 86 1.09 3.09 -12.32
C PHE A 86 2.28 2.13 -12.51
N LEU A 87 2.06 0.83 -12.31
CA LEU A 87 3.09 -0.20 -12.45
C LEU A 87 3.61 -0.28 -13.90
N TYR A 88 2.72 -0.17 -14.88
CA TYR A 88 3.10 -0.15 -16.29
C TYR A 88 4.04 1.02 -16.60
N GLN A 89 3.73 2.23 -16.12
CA GLN A 89 4.61 3.40 -16.31
C GLN A 89 5.98 3.20 -15.67
N GLU A 90 6.02 2.77 -14.40
CA GLU A 90 7.27 2.53 -13.68
C GLU A 90 8.14 1.46 -14.34
N LEU A 91 7.52 0.38 -14.86
CA LEU A 91 8.24 -0.68 -15.55
C LEU A 91 8.73 -0.25 -16.94
N GLN A 92 8.03 0.64 -17.65
CA GLN A 92 8.56 1.20 -18.90
C GLN A 92 9.79 2.08 -18.63
N ASP A 93 9.67 3.01 -17.68
CA ASP A 93 10.74 3.94 -17.29
C ASP A 93 11.98 3.18 -16.76
N TYR A 94 11.81 1.98 -16.21
CA TYR A 94 12.90 1.14 -15.69
C TYR A 94 13.92 0.69 -16.75
N HIS A 95 13.49 0.45 -17.99
CA HIS A 95 14.35 -0.12 -19.04
C HIS A 95 14.95 0.93 -19.99
N GLU A 96 14.45 2.16 -19.99
CA GLU A 96 14.88 3.18 -20.95
C GLU A 96 16.22 3.83 -20.58
N ASP A 97 16.88 3.45 -19.47
CA ASP A 97 18.20 3.96 -19.01
C ASP A 97 18.32 5.51 -19.06
N GLU A 98 17.20 6.23 -19.15
CA GLU A 98 17.19 7.67 -19.04
C GLU A 98 17.65 7.99 -17.62
N GLU A 99 18.86 8.57 -17.52
CA GLU A 99 19.38 9.18 -16.30
C GLU A 99 18.30 10.07 -15.72
N ALA A 100 17.56 9.52 -14.76
CA ALA A 100 16.74 10.21 -13.80
C ALA A 100 16.19 11.57 -14.28
N SER A 101 15.43 11.60 -15.38
CA SER A 101 14.34 12.57 -15.56
C SER A 101 13.16 12.23 -14.61
N PHE A 102 13.52 11.72 -13.43
CA PHE A 102 12.70 11.37 -12.28
C PHE A 102 12.51 12.58 -11.38
N THR A 103 12.73 13.79 -11.88
CA THR A 103 12.64 15.01 -11.06
C THR A 103 11.21 15.34 -10.64
N HIS A 104 10.15 14.84 -11.31
CA HIS A 104 8.79 15.33 -10.99
C HIS A 104 7.59 14.39 -11.13
N LYS A 105 7.71 13.11 -11.52
CA LYS A 105 6.61 12.16 -11.32
C LYS A 105 6.67 11.58 -9.91
N ALA A 106 6.55 12.53 -8.99
CA ALA A 106 5.98 12.47 -7.66
C ALA A 106 5.29 11.13 -7.39
N ILE A 107 5.56 10.58 -6.21
CA ILE A 107 4.56 9.94 -5.36
C ILE A 107 3.18 10.45 -5.76
N SER A 108 2.55 9.68 -6.63
CA SER A 108 1.33 10.10 -7.28
C SER A 108 0.22 9.77 -6.30
N TRP A 109 -0.87 10.51 -6.36
CA TRP A 109 -2.07 10.10 -5.63
C TRP A 109 -2.43 8.65 -5.93
N ALA A 110 -2.09 8.12 -7.12
CA ALA A 110 -2.25 6.71 -7.45
C ALA A 110 -1.43 5.77 -6.55
N LEU A 111 -0.16 6.06 -6.24
CA LEU A 111 0.65 5.23 -5.32
C LEU A 111 0.09 5.30 -3.88
N ILE A 112 -0.29 6.48 -3.42
CA ILE A 112 -0.92 6.63 -2.09
C ILE A 112 -2.22 5.84 -2.05
N ILE A 113 -3.08 5.98 -3.06
CA ILE A 113 -4.34 5.24 -3.16
C ILE A 113 -4.09 3.73 -3.24
N ALA A 114 -3.07 3.29 -3.99
CA ALA A 114 -2.71 1.89 -4.14
C ALA A 114 -2.37 1.23 -2.81
N VAL A 115 -1.49 1.86 -2.04
CA VAL A 115 -1.03 1.35 -0.74
C VAL A 115 -2.16 1.44 0.29
N SER A 116 -2.94 2.52 0.24
CA SER A 116 -4.06 2.73 1.16
C SER A 116 -5.33 1.98 0.79
N TRP A 117 -5.36 1.30 -0.35
CA TRP A 117 -6.54 0.61 -0.85
C TRP A 117 -6.97 -0.52 0.09
N ASP A 118 -6.01 -1.25 0.63
CA ASP A 118 -6.32 -2.32 1.58
C ASP A 118 -7.03 -1.77 2.81
N ALA A 119 -6.61 -0.61 3.32
CA ALA A 119 -7.22 0.06 4.47
C ALA A 119 -8.67 0.54 4.25
N LEU A 120 -9.16 0.62 3.01
CA LEU A 120 -10.59 0.84 2.76
C LEU A 120 -11.43 -0.38 3.20
N TRP A 121 -10.85 -1.57 3.07
CA TRP A 121 -11.50 -2.85 3.29
C TRP A 121 -10.97 -3.59 4.53
N SER A 122 -9.83 -3.19 5.06
CA SER A 122 -9.19 -3.69 6.28
C SER A 122 -9.18 -2.58 7.33
N GLY A 123 -9.18 -2.95 8.61
CA GLY A 123 -9.05 -1.99 9.70
C GLY A 123 -10.14 -2.07 10.77
N PRO A 124 -10.13 -1.10 11.69
CA PRO A 124 -10.92 -1.18 12.93
C PRO A 124 -12.42 -1.28 12.73
N ALA A 125 -12.90 -0.76 11.61
CA ALA A 125 -14.28 -0.85 11.16
C ALA A 125 -14.83 -2.28 11.22
N LYS A 126 -14.06 -3.26 10.71
CA LYS A 126 -14.47 -4.67 10.69
C LYS A 126 -14.42 -5.29 12.08
N SER A 127 -13.37 -5.01 12.84
CA SER A 127 -13.21 -5.53 14.21
C SER A 127 -14.25 -4.95 15.17
N ALA A 128 -14.59 -3.68 15.02
CA ALA A 128 -15.64 -3.01 15.79
C ALA A 128 -17.02 -3.64 15.57
N GLN A 129 -17.32 -4.09 14.34
CA GLN A 129 -18.57 -4.78 14.01
C GLN A 129 -18.66 -6.19 14.62
N ILE A 130 -17.52 -6.84 14.85
CA ILE A 130 -17.45 -8.19 15.43
C ILE A 130 -17.50 -8.12 16.96
N ILE A 131 -16.79 -7.16 17.57
CA ILE A 131 -16.64 -7.04 19.02
C ILE A 131 -17.75 -6.14 19.63
N ASN A 132 -18.60 -5.53 18.82
CA ASN A 132 -19.68 -4.60 19.24
C ASN A 132 -19.17 -3.46 20.12
N TRP A 133 -18.10 -2.78 19.67
CA TRP A 133 -17.60 -1.62 20.40
C TRP A 133 -18.64 -0.47 20.40
N PRO A 134 -18.69 0.32 21.49
CA PRO A 134 -19.40 1.60 21.50
C PRO A 134 -18.93 2.49 20.34
N GLU A 135 -19.85 3.24 19.74
CA GLU A 135 -19.54 4.09 18.58
C GLU A 135 -18.34 5.01 18.82
N SER A 136 -18.22 5.58 20.02
CA SER A 136 -17.08 6.45 20.39
C SER A 136 -15.72 5.73 20.29
N LEU A 137 -15.65 4.45 20.65
CA LEU A 137 -14.45 3.64 20.51
C LEU A 137 -14.18 3.30 19.03
N VAL A 138 -15.23 3.06 18.24
CA VAL A 138 -15.08 2.88 16.78
C VAL A 138 -14.44 4.11 16.15
N TRP A 139 -14.94 5.32 16.44
CA TRP A 139 -14.35 6.54 15.90
C TRP A 139 -12.91 6.75 16.38
N LEU A 140 -12.64 6.52 17.67
CA LEU A 140 -11.31 6.64 18.24
C LEU A 140 -10.30 5.70 17.57
N SER A 141 -10.71 4.47 17.25
CA SER A 141 -9.84 3.48 16.65
C SER A 141 -9.25 3.89 15.31
N PHE A 142 -9.97 4.69 14.50
CA PHE A 142 -9.45 5.21 13.23
C PHE A 142 -8.25 6.13 13.46
N PHE A 143 -8.31 6.98 14.48
CA PHE A 143 -7.21 7.88 14.83
C PHE A 143 -6.03 7.11 15.46
N VAL A 144 -6.29 6.09 16.27
CA VAL A 144 -5.24 5.23 16.84
C VAL A 144 -4.48 4.51 15.72
N VAL A 145 -5.20 3.90 14.77
CA VAL A 145 -4.59 3.25 13.61
C VAL A 145 -3.85 4.25 12.72
N GLY A 146 -4.44 5.42 12.44
CA GLY A 146 -3.77 6.50 11.71
C GLY A 146 -2.46 6.95 12.37
N GLY A 147 -2.46 7.07 13.71
CA GLY A 147 -1.26 7.37 14.48
C GLY A 147 -0.17 6.30 14.37
N LEU A 148 -0.55 5.02 14.41
CA LEU A 148 0.38 3.91 14.20
C LEU A 148 0.95 3.90 12.77
N VAL A 149 0.14 4.20 11.76
CA VAL A 149 0.59 4.33 10.38
C VAL A 149 1.57 5.49 10.22
N LEU A 150 1.32 6.63 10.88
CA LEU A 150 2.25 7.74 10.92
C LEU A 150 3.61 7.29 11.49
N LEU A 151 3.62 6.61 12.63
CA LEU A 151 4.85 6.08 13.23
C LEU A 151 5.57 5.11 12.28
N SER A 152 4.84 4.16 11.70
CA SER A 152 5.38 3.17 10.77
C SER A 152 5.96 3.83 9.51
N SER A 153 5.36 4.90 8.99
CA SER A 153 5.92 5.66 7.87
C SER A 153 7.27 6.29 8.24
N GLN A 154 7.44 6.81 9.46
CA GLN A 154 8.72 7.37 9.90
C GLN A 154 9.77 6.28 10.12
N ILE A 155 9.38 5.13 10.67
CA ILE A 155 10.26 3.95 10.81
C ILE A 155 10.72 3.48 9.42
N GLY A 156 9.79 3.40 8.45
CA GLY A 156 10.09 3.07 7.06
C GLY A 156 11.09 4.06 6.44
N LEU A 157 10.89 5.37 6.62
CA LEU A 157 11.84 6.39 6.15
C LEU A 157 13.24 6.20 6.75
N TRP A 158 13.31 5.94 8.05
CA TRP A 158 14.57 5.71 8.74
C TRP A 158 15.28 4.45 8.22
N LEU A 159 14.55 3.33 8.13
CA LEU A 159 15.06 2.07 7.58
C LEU A 159 15.54 2.22 6.15
N GLY A 160 14.74 2.86 5.28
CA GLY A 160 15.08 3.06 3.89
C GLY A 160 16.36 3.89 3.72
N ARG A 161 16.50 4.99 4.48
CA ARG A 161 17.73 5.80 4.47
C ARG A 161 18.94 5.02 4.98
N TYR A 162 18.77 4.22 6.02
CA TYR A 162 19.82 3.34 6.54
C TYR A 162 20.27 2.32 5.49
N LEU A 163 19.32 1.68 4.80
CA LEU A 163 19.61 0.70 3.75
C LEU A 163 20.27 1.34 2.52
N ILE A 164 19.83 2.52 2.09
CA ILE A 164 20.46 3.28 0.98
C ILE A 164 21.89 3.67 1.34
N ALA A 165 22.13 4.18 2.55
CA ALA A 165 23.45 4.54 3.01
C ALA A 165 24.41 3.32 3.10
N SER A 166 23.86 2.11 3.22
CA SER A 166 24.60 0.85 3.27
C SER A 166 24.89 0.26 1.87
N GLN A 167 24.17 0.67 0.83
CA GLN A 167 24.36 0.17 -0.54
C GLN A 167 25.62 0.75 -1.19
N LYS A 168 26.64 -0.10 -1.37
CA LYS A 168 27.88 0.21 -2.12
C LYS A 168 27.87 -0.27 -3.58
N ASP A 169 26.89 -1.08 -4.00
CA ASP A 169 26.95 -1.83 -5.25
C ASP A 169 25.67 -1.67 -6.12
N PRO A 170 25.77 -1.19 -7.37
CA PRO A 170 24.63 -0.95 -8.26
C PRO A 170 23.82 -2.21 -8.61
N LYS A 171 24.36 -3.43 -8.46
CA LYS A 171 23.62 -4.68 -8.69
C LYS A 171 22.54 -4.95 -7.64
N VAL A 172 22.63 -4.34 -6.44
CA VAL A 172 21.64 -4.47 -5.37
C VAL A 172 20.32 -3.74 -5.71
N ASN A 173 20.31 -2.90 -6.76
CA ASN A 173 19.13 -2.15 -7.19
C ASN A 173 18.03 -3.02 -7.81
N ARG A 174 18.39 -4.05 -8.61
CA ARG A 174 17.42 -4.91 -9.32
C ARG A 174 16.51 -5.70 -8.38
N GLY A 175 17.09 -6.33 -7.36
CA GLY A 175 16.32 -7.11 -6.39
C GLY A 175 15.37 -6.24 -5.56
N TRP A 176 15.79 -5.01 -5.26
CA TRP A 176 14.97 -4.04 -4.54
C TRP A 176 13.79 -3.52 -5.38
N HIS A 177 14.04 -3.15 -6.65
CA HIS A 177 12.99 -2.78 -7.61
C HIS A 177 12.02 -3.93 -7.87
N TRP A 178 12.55 -5.16 -8.02
CA TRP A 178 11.71 -6.35 -8.14
C TRP A 178 10.79 -6.50 -6.93
N LEU A 179 11.32 -6.44 -5.70
CA LEU A 179 10.52 -6.56 -4.48
C LEU A 179 9.47 -5.44 -4.38
N GLN A 180 9.86 -4.20 -4.68
CA GLN A 180 9.00 -3.02 -4.67
C GLN A 180 7.82 -3.19 -5.63
N TYR A 181 8.10 -3.43 -6.92
CA TYR A 181 7.09 -3.59 -7.94
C TYR A 181 6.23 -4.84 -7.71
N SER A 182 6.80 -5.93 -7.17
CA SER A 182 6.05 -7.13 -6.79
C SER A 182 5.04 -6.86 -5.69
N THR A 183 5.39 -6.02 -4.71
CA THR A 183 4.50 -5.63 -3.62
C THR A 183 3.34 -4.77 -4.13
N ILE A 184 3.63 -3.83 -5.03
CA ILE A 184 2.60 -2.98 -5.66
C ILE A 184 1.68 -3.83 -6.56
N ALA A 185 2.25 -4.71 -7.37
CA ALA A 185 1.51 -5.65 -8.20
C ALA A 185 0.61 -6.58 -7.37
N TYR A 186 1.07 -7.00 -6.18
CA TYR A 186 0.27 -7.78 -5.23
C TYR A 186 -1.00 -7.05 -4.83
N PHE A 187 -0.93 -5.77 -4.44
CA PHE A 187 -2.13 -4.99 -4.09
C PHE A 187 -3.09 -4.82 -5.29
N GLY A 188 -2.57 -4.66 -6.49
CA GLY A 188 -3.37 -4.62 -7.72
C GLY A 188 -4.12 -5.94 -7.93
N LEU A 189 -3.40 -7.06 -7.91
CA LEU A 189 -4.00 -8.38 -8.08
C LEU A 189 -4.95 -8.75 -6.94
N LEU A 190 -4.64 -8.33 -5.70
CA LEU A 190 -5.54 -8.49 -4.56
C LEU A 190 -6.86 -7.75 -4.82
N ALA A 191 -6.80 -6.52 -5.34
CA ALA A 191 -8.00 -5.77 -5.70
C ALA A 191 -8.83 -6.48 -6.78
N LEU A 192 -8.17 -7.05 -7.78
CA LEU A 192 -8.83 -7.80 -8.85
C LEU A 192 -9.46 -9.11 -8.35
N PHE A 193 -8.69 -9.97 -7.68
CA PHE A 193 -9.15 -11.29 -7.26
C PHE A 193 -10.13 -11.21 -6.09
N ARG A 194 -9.81 -10.44 -5.05
CA ARG A 194 -10.60 -10.39 -3.82
C ARG A 194 -11.81 -9.49 -3.97
N TYR A 195 -11.63 -8.29 -4.52
CA TYR A 195 -12.71 -7.28 -4.52
C TYR A 195 -13.52 -7.28 -5.82
N THR A 196 -12.91 -7.56 -6.98
CA THR A 196 -13.65 -7.64 -8.26
C THR A 196 -14.30 -9.00 -8.49
N PHE A 197 -13.55 -10.09 -8.32
CA PHE A 197 -14.07 -11.43 -8.61
C PHE A 197 -14.61 -12.17 -7.38
N ASN A 198 -14.48 -11.59 -6.18
CA ASN A 198 -14.85 -12.23 -4.91
C ASN A 198 -14.25 -13.65 -4.76
N SER A 199 -13.02 -13.82 -5.26
CA SER A 199 -12.32 -15.10 -5.25
C SER A 199 -11.56 -15.29 -3.94
N GLN A 200 -11.64 -16.49 -3.38
CA GLN A 200 -10.98 -16.87 -2.13
C GLN A 200 -9.56 -17.44 -2.37
N VAL A 201 -8.86 -16.94 -3.39
CA VAL A 201 -7.46 -17.33 -3.64
C VAL A 201 -6.61 -16.96 -2.41
N HIS A 202 -5.65 -17.84 -2.11
CA HIS A 202 -4.72 -17.64 -1.01
C HIS A 202 -3.78 -16.45 -1.29
N ASP A 203 -3.55 -15.57 -0.30
CA ASP A 203 -2.78 -14.34 -0.48
C ASP A 203 -1.34 -14.61 -0.95
N GLY A 204 -0.72 -15.66 -0.42
CA GLY A 204 0.61 -16.10 -0.87
C GLY A 204 0.66 -16.50 -2.35
N ALA A 205 -0.43 -17.04 -2.91
CA ALA A 205 -0.48 -17.37 -4.34
C ALA A 205 -0.60 -16.10 -5.21
N ILE A 206 -1.36 -15.10 -4.74
CA ILE A 206 -1.47 -13.78 -5.38
C ILE A 206 -0.11 -13.10 -5.37
N PHE A 207 0.61 -13.14 -4.24
CA PHE A 207 1.95 -12.59 -4.14
C PHE A 207 2.96 -13.31 -5.04
N MET A 208 2.94 -14.65 -5.09
CA MET A 208 3.81 -15.40 -6.01
C MET A 208 3.54 -15.06 -7.47
N LEU A 209 2.27 -14.88 -7.86
CA LEU A 209 1.90 -14.45 -9.21
C LEU A 209 2.43 -13.03 -9.49
N ALA A 210 2.21 -12.09 -8.58
CA ALA A 210 2.73 -10.72 -8.67
C ALA A 210 4.26 -10.71 -8.84
N ALA A 211 4.97 -11.45 -7.98
CA ALA A 211 6.41 -11.55 -7.98
C ALA A 211 6.98 -12.20 -9.24
N THR A 212 6.27 -13.18 -9.80
CA THR A 212 6.64 -13.84 -11.05
C THR A 212 6.44 -12.91 -12.25
N LEU A 213 5.30 -12.22 -12.33
CA LEU A 213 5.01 -11.27 -13.41
C LEU A 213 6.03 -10.13 -13.44
N VAL A 214 6.26 -9.49 -12.30
CA VAL A 214 7.24 -8.41 -12.18
C VAL A 214 8.66 -8.93 -12.42
N GLY A 215 9.00 -10.09 -11.86
CA GLY A 215 10.31 -10.71 -12.05
C GLY A 215 10.60 -11.03 -13.51
N SER A 216 9.60 -11.54 -14.24
CA SER A 216 9.74 -11.83 -15.67
C SER A 216 10.09 -10.59 -16.50
N TYR A 217 9.66 -9.41 -16.06
CA TYR A 217 9.95 -8.14 -16.72
C TYR A 217 11.27 -7.54 -16.25
N VAL A 218 11.47 -7.38 -14.93
CA VAL A 218 12.68 -6.75 -14.33
C VAL A 218 13.96 -7.54 -14.64
N PHE A 219 13.87 -8.86 -14.73
CA PHE A 219 15.01 -9.72 -15.07
C PHE A 219 15.05 -10.11 -16.55
N TYR A 220 14.15 -9.60 -17.38
CA TYR A 220 14.22 -9.82 -18.81
C TYR A 220 15.51 -9.18 -19.37
N PRO A 221 16.31 -9.89 -20.17
CA PRO A 221 17.46 -9.29 -20.81
C PRO A 221 16.97 -8.28 -21.87
N VAL A 222 17.14 -6.99 -21.59
CA VAL A 222 17.03 -5.97 -22.64
C VAL A 222 18.14 -6.26 -23.65
N GLU A 223 17.75 -6.56 -24.89
CA GLU A 223 18.68 -6.59 -26.00
C GLU A 223 19.37 -5.22 -26.06
N GLN A 224 20.65 -5.18 -25.70
CA GLN A 224 21.48 -4.02 -25.96
C GLN A 224 21.40 -3.76 -27.46
N LYS A 225 20.73 -2.66 -27.85
CA LYS A 225 20.90 -2.10 -29.19
C LYS A 225 22.39 -1.78 -29.31
N ARG A 226 23.13 -2.70 -29.92
CA ARG A 226 24.47 -2.48 -30.43
C ARG A 226 24.33 -1.37 -31.48
N ASN A 227 24.64 -0.14 -31.07
CA ASN A 227 25.02 0.92 -32.00
C ASN A 227 26.42 0.60 -32.55
#